data_AF-A0A087DWX2-F1
#
_entry.id   AF-A0A087DWX2-F1
#
_cell.length_a   1.000
_cell.length_b   1.000
_cell.length_c   1.000
_cell.angle_alpha   90.00
_cell.angle_beta   90.00
_cell.angle_gamma   90.00
#
_symmetry.space_group_name_H-M   'P 1'
#
loop_
_entity.id
_entity.type
_entity.pdbx_description
1 polymer ?
#
loop_
_entity_poly.entity_id
_entity_poly.type
_entity_poly.pdbx_seq_one_letter_code
_entity_poly.pdbx_strand_id
1 'polypeptide(L)'
;MNPFKPTAGKMPPVLIGRQSTIDDFSEALENGVGAPGRIMLVTGQRGFGKTVMLTEFRRIAKARHWETIGETASEGLVARLVRALAPHPIR
;
A
#
# COMPACT_ATOMS: atom_id res chain seq x y z
N MET A 1 27.99 -6.63 7.98
CA MET A 1 26.96 -7.34 7.18
C MET A 1 25.95 -6.31 6.73
N ASN A 2 25.72 -6.12 5.43
CA ASN A 2 24.73 -5.16 4.93
C ASN A 2 23.31 -5.75 5.09
N PRO A 3 22.42 -5.16 5.89
CA PRO A 3 21.07 -5.68 6.10
C PRO A 3 20.16 -5.53 4.86
N PHE A 4 20.60 -4.78 3.84
CA PHE A 4 19.86 -4.56 2.60
C PHE A 4 20.32 -5.52 1.53
N LYS A 5 19.67 -6.69 1.46
CA LYS A 5 19.70 -7.53 0.26
C LYS A 5 18.40 -7.29 -0.52
N PRO A 6 18.41 -6.47 -1.59
CA PRO A 6 17.20 -6.14 -2.32
C PRO A 6 16.62 -7.43 -2.91
N THR A 7 15.48 -7.86 -2.39
CA THR A 7 14.73 -8.99 -2.93
C THR A 7 13.39 -8.44 -3.37
N ALA A 8 13.07 -8.58 -4.66
CA ALA A 8 11.81 -8.11 -5.20
C ALA A 8 10.65 -8.74 -4.42
N GLY A 9 9.71 -7.90 -3.96
CA GLY A 9 8.52 -8.35 -3.23
C GLY A 9 8.76 -8.77 -1.77
N LYS A 10 9.98 -8.77 -1.25
CA LYS A 10 10.24 -9.06 0.17
C LYS A 10 10.29 -7.76 0.97
N MET A 11 9.58 -7.73 2.09
CA MET A 11 9.70 -6.63 3.05
C MET A 11 11.12 -6.63 3.66
N PRO A 12 11.82 -5.49 3.68
CA PRO A 12 13.07 -5.37 4.40
C PRO A 12 12.81 -5.43 5.92
N PRO A 13 13.81 -5.80 6.73
CA PRO A 13 13.66 -5.83 8.19
C PRO A 13 13.42 -4.44 8.79
N VAL A 14 13.86 -3.37 8.11
CA VAL A 14 13.71 -1.97 8.54
C VAL A 14 13.42 -1.08 7.33
N LEU A 15 12.51 -0.10 7.49
CA LEU A 15 12.17 0.92 6.50
C LEU A 15 12.82 2.27 6.87
N ILE A 16 14.09 2.47 6.50
CA ILE A 16 14.80 3.71 6.80
C ILE A 16 14.38 4.82 5.83
N GLY A 17 14.15 6.03 6.35
CA GLY A 17 13.87 7.24 5.55
C GLY A 17 12.50 7.25 4.87
N ARG A 18 11.55 6.43 5.33
CA ARG A 18 10.19 6.34 4.81
C ARG A 18 9.11 6.81 5.78
N GLN A 19 9.50 7.25 6.97
CA GLN A 19 8.60 7.52 8.08
C GLN A 19 7.60 8.64 7.75
N SER A 20 8.05 9.77 7.17
CA SER A 20 7.15 10.87 6.81
C SER A 20 6.01 10.42 5.89
N THR A 21 6.33 9.66 4.84
CA THR A 21 5.33 9.11 3.91
C THR A 21 4.38 8.11 4.58
N ILE A 22 4.86 7.36 5.58
CA ILE A 22 4.05 6.43 6.37
C ILE A 22 3.10 7.19 7.31
N ASP A 23 3.58 8.29 7.90
CA ASP A 23 2.83 9.15 8.79
C ASP A 23 1.73 9.89 8.02
N ASP A 24 2.05 10.47 6.84
CA ASP A 24 1.08 11.14 5.96
C ASP A 24 -0.07 10.19 5.55
N PHE A 25 0.27 8.96 5.17
CA PHE A 25 -0.74 7.94 4.84
C PHE A 25 -1.59 7.57 6.06
N SER A 26 -0.94 7.47 7.22
CA SER A 26 -1.60 7.10 8.46
C SER A 26 -2.60 8.14 8.92
N GLU A 27 -2.21 9.40 8.90
CA GLU A 27 -3.04 10.54 9.26
C GLU A 27 -4.25 10.64 8.31
N ALA A 28 -4.07 10.35 7.03
CA ALA A 28 -5.16 10.39 6.05
C ALA A 28 -6.24 9.31 6.24
N LEU A 29 -5.88 8.17 6.83
CA LEU A 29 -6.86 7.15 7.23
C LEU A 29 -7.71 7.63 8.42
N GLU A 30 -7.14 8.43 9.31
CA GLU A 30 -7.78 8.94 10.53
C GLU A 30 -8.65 10.18 10.26
N ASN A 31 -8.14 11.14 9.48
CA ASN A 31 -8.78 12.43 9.22
C ASN A 31 -10.07 12.36 8.38
N GLY A 32 -10.45 11.18 7.88
CA GLY A 32 -11.74 11.02 7.19
C GLY A 32 -11.76 11.59 5.77
N VAL A 33 -12.96 11.86 5.27
CA VAL A 33 -13.22 12.29 3.88
C VAL A 33 -12.56 13.64 3.62
N GLY A 34 -11.90 13.78 2.47
CA GLY A 34 -11.26 15.05 2.05
C GLY A 34 -9.82 15.23 2.53
N ALA A 35 -9.29 14.33 3.35
CA ALA A 35 -7.89 14.38 3.75
C ALA A 35 -6.95 14.22 2.54
N PRO A 36 -5.97 15.12 2.31
CA PRO A 36 -5.09 15.10 1.13
C PRO A 36 -4.38 13.76 0.91
N GLY A 37 -3.96 13.08 1.98
CA GLY A 37 -3.26 11.79 1.89
C GLY A 37 -4.17 10.59 1.56
N ARG A 38 -5.48 10.77 1.31
CA ARG A 38 -6.33 9.66 0.82
C ARG A 38 -6.00 9.26 -0.61
N ILE A 39 -5.39 10.17 -1.37
CA ILE A 39 -4.89 9.92 -2.72
C ILE A 39 -3.38 10.13 -2.70
N MET A 40 -2.64 9.03 -2.75
CA MET A 40 -1.17 9.06 -2.76
C MET A 40 -0.62 8.32 -3.96
N LEU A 41 0.37 8.93 -4.61
CA LEU A 41 1.11 8.34 -5.72
C LEU A 41 2.56 8.07 -5.30
N VAL A 42 2.94 6.79 -5.20
CA VAL A 42 4.31 6.39 -4.89
C VAL A 42 5.12 6.24 -6.17
N THR A 43 6.00 7.21 -6.45
CA THR A 43 6.86 7.22 -7.65
C THR A 43 8.35 7.01 -7.31
N GLY A 44 9.19 6.88 -8.34
CA GLY A 44 10.65 6.74 -8.19
C GLY A 44 11.26 5.66 -9.08
N GLN A 45 12.59 5.57 -9.10
CA GLN A 45 13.33 4.66 -9.97
C GLN A 45 13.09 3.16 -9.64
N ARG A 46 13.48 2.27 -10.56
CA ARG A 46 13.44 0.81 -10.32
C ARG A 46 14.31 0.47 -9.11
N GLY A 47 13.81 -0.41 -8.23
CA GLY A 47 14.54 -0.83 -7.03
C GLY A 47 14.37 0.07 -5.80
N PHE A 48 13.68 1.21 -5.89
CA PHE A 48 13.53 2.15 -4.76
C PHE A 48 12.52 1.70 -3.69
N GLY A 49 11.94 0.51 -3.82
CA GLY A 49 11.00 -0.03 -2.82
C GLY A 49 9.56 0.45 -2.97
N LYS A 50 9.10 0.86 -4.16
CA LYS A 50 7.70 1.27 -4.38
C LYS A 50 6.70 0.21 -3.95
N THR A 51 6.92 -1.05 -4.35
CA THR A 51 6.07 -2.19 -3.94
C THR A 51 6.15 -2.45 -2.43
N VAL A 52 7.30 -2.21 -1.82
CA VAL A 52 7.49 -2.31 -0.36
C VAL A 52 6.63 -1.25 0.35
N MET A 53 6.64 0.00 -0.13
CA MET A 53 5.77 1.06 0.41
C MET A 53 4.29 0.73 0.28
N LEU A 54 3.83 0.26 -0.89
CA LEU A 54 2.43 -0.15 -1.07
C LEU A 54 2.05 -1.33 -0.16
N THR A 55 3.00 -2.21 0.13
CA THR A 55 2.79 -3.33 1.07
C THR A 55 2.67 -2.82 2.51
N GLU A 56 3.49 -1.84 2.89
CA GLU A 56 3.43 -1.23 4.22
C GLU A 56 2.14 -0.45 4.44
N PHE A 57 1.70 0.35 3.46
CA PHE A 57 0.40 1.02 3.49
C PHE A 57 -0.74 0.03 3.68
N ARG A 58 -0.71 -1.10 2.96
CA ARG A 58 -1.69 -2.18 3.12
C ARG A 58 -1.68 -2.73 4.56
N ARG A 59 -0.51 -2.95 5.15
CA ARG A 59 -0.37 -3.43 6.53
C ARG A 59 -1.02 -2.48 7.52
N ILE A 60 -0.73 -1.18 7.38
CA ILE A 60 -1.27 -0.11 8.21
C ILE A 60 -2.81 0.00 8.06
N ALA A 61 -3.31 0.01 6.84
CA ALA A 61 -4.74 0.07 6.55
C ALA A 61 -5.49 -1.12 7.17
N LYS A 62 -4.97 -2.35 6.99
CA LYS A 62 -5.53 -3.55 7.61
C LYS A 62 -5.51 -3.49 9.14
N ALA A 63 -4.45 -2.97 9.74
CA ALA A 63 -4.36 -2.79 11.19
C ALA A 63 -5.41 -1.80 11.72
N ARG A 64 -5.90 -0.88 10.88
CA ARG A 64 -7.02 0.03 11.16
C ARG A 64 -8.37 -0.49 10.65
N HIS A 65 -8.47 -1.79 10.37
CA HIS A 65 -9.70 -2.45 9.90
C HIS A 65 -10.24 -1.99 8.53
N TRP A 66 -9.39 -1.38 7.69
CA TRP A 66 -9.75 -1.10 6.31
C TRP A 66 -9.62 -2.35 5.46
N GLU A 67 -10.58 -2.54 4.55
CA GLU A 67 -10.41 -3.46 3.44
C GLU A 67 -9.39 -2.89 2.44
N THR A 68 -8.53 -3.76 1.92
CA THR A 68 -7.46 -3.36 1.01
C THR A 68 -7.48 -4.22 -0.24
N ILE A 69 -7.54 -3.59 -1.41
CA ILE A 69 -7.46 -4.27 -2.69
C ILE A 69 -6.11 -3.97 -3.33
N GLY A 70 -5.37 -5.02 -3.69
CA GLY A 70 -4.06 -4.92 -4.31
C GLY A 70 -4.09 -5.48 -5.71
N GLU A 71 -3.89 -4.63 -6.71
CA GLU A 71 -3.92 -5.04 -8.12
C GLU A 71 -2.71 -4.52 -8.89
N THR A 72 -2.35 -5.27 -9.94
CA THR A 72 -1.35 -4.80 -10.91
C THR A 72 -2.07 -4.02 -12.01
N ALA A 73 -1.53 -2.86 -12.38
CA ALA A 73 -2.02 -2.07 -13.49
C ALA A 73 -1.71 -2.76 -14.83
N SER A 74 -2.58 -3.68 -15.21
CA SER A 74 -2.56 -4.44 -16.44
C SER A 74 -3.95 -4.50 -17.05
N GLU A 75 -4.05 -5.02 -18.28
CA GLU A 75 -5.34 -5.24 -18.94
C GLU A 75 -6.34 -5.97 -18.02
N GLY A 76 -7.60 -5.52 -18.05
CA GLY A 76 -8.66 -6.06 -17.19
C GLY A 76 -8.65 -5.59 -15.73
N LEU A 77 -7.79 -4.63 -15.34
CA LEU A 77 -7.72 -4.06 -13.98
C LEU A 77 -9.11 -3.70 -13.42
N VAL A 78 -9.92 -2.95 -14.17
CA VAL A 78 -11.23 -2.47 -13.72
C VAL A 78 -12.15 -3.64 -13.35
N ALA A 79 -12.20 -4.68 -14.20
CA ALA A 79 -13.02 -5.86 -13.94
C ALA A 79 -12.56 -6.63 -12.69
N ARG A 80 -11.25 -6.70 -12.44
CA ARG A 80 -10.71 -7.31 -11.22
C ARG A 80 -11.03 -6.49 -9.97
N LEU A 81 -10.93 -5.16 -10.03
CA LEU A 81 -11.33 -4.27 -8.93
C LEU A 81 -12.82 -4.41 -8.59
N VAL A 82 -13.71 -4.38 -9.60
CA VAL A 82 -15.15 -4.57 -9.38
C VAL A 82 -15.43 -5.94 -8.75
N ARG A 83 -14.78 -7.00 -9.23
CA ARG A 83 -14.91 -8.35 -8.65
C ARG A 83 -14.43 -8.41 -7.20
N ALA A 84 -13.33 -7.73 -6.88
CA ALA A 84 -12.78 -7.69 -5.53
C ALA A 84 -13.68 -6.92 -4.55
N LEU A 85 -14.39 -5.89 -5.03
CA LEU A 85 -15.37 -5.12 -4.24
C LEU A 85 -16.75 -5.81 -4.13
N ALA A 86 -17.01 -6.84 -4.92
CA ALA A 86 -18.30 -7.52 -4.90
C ALA A 86 -18.50 -8.21 -3.53
N PRO A 87 -19.67 -8.06 -2.89
CA PRO A 87 -19.93 -8.68 -1.60
C PRO A 87 -19.73 -10.19 -1.69
N HIS A 88 -18.92 -10.74 -0.78
CA HIS A 88 -18.84 -12.19 -0.63
C HIS A 88 -20.13 -12.67 0.04
N PRO A 89 -20.79 -13.74 -0.44
CA PRO A 89 -21.90 -14.34 0.29
C PRO A 89 -21.39 -14.73 1.69
N ILE A 90 -22.09 -14.24 2.72
CA ILE A 90 -21.80 -14.50 4.13
C ILE A 90 -21.75 -16.02 4.31
N ARG A 91 -20.63 -16.53 4.83
CA ARG A 91 -20.43 -17.95 5.12
C ARG A 91 -20.75 -18.25 6.58
#